data_AF-A0A7K0VP91-F1
#
_entry.id   AF-A0A7K0VP91-F1
#
_cell.length_a   1.000
_cell.length_b   1.000
_cell.length_c   1.000
_cell.angle_alpha   90.00
_cell.angle_beta   90.00
_cell.angle_gamma   90.00
#
_symmetry.space_group_name_H-M   'P 1'
#
loop_
_entity.id
_entity.type
_entity.pdbx_description
1 polymer ?
#
loop_
_entity_poly.entity_id
_entity_poly.type
_entity_poly.pdbx_seq_one_letter_code
_entity_poly.pdbx_strand_id
1 'polypeptide(L)' 'MRMGKIRTPYFRIVVTDSRKARNGLSIEEIGRYAPGQEPSLIEVNS' A
#
# COMPACT_ATOMS: atom_id res chain seq x y z
N MET A 1 2.48 2.84 0.68
CA MET A 1 3.25 2.62 1.94
C MET A 1 3.50 1.12 2.18
N ARG A 2 4.67 0.73 2.70
CA ARG A 2 4.95 -0.66 3.12
C ARG A 2 4.71 -0.82 4.62
N MET A 3 3.89 -1.79 4.97
CA MET A 3 3.53 -2.17 6.33
C MET A 3 3.70 -3.69 6.51
N GLY A 4 3.65 -4.15 7.75
CA GLY A 4 3.70 -5.57 8.07
C GLY A 4 5.02 -6.04 8.69
N LYS A 5 5.02 -7.31 9.08
CA LYS A 5 6.16 -7.97 9.72
C LYS A 5 7.15 -8.45 8.66
N ILE A 6 8.36 -8.79 9.09
CA ILE A 6 9.32 -9.51 8.24
C ILE A 6 8.64 -10.77 7.71
N ARG A 7 8.73 -11.01 6.39
CA ARG A 7 8.06 -12.10 5.63
C ARG A 7 6.53 -12.00 5.45
N THR A 8 5.88 -10.95 5.95
CA THR A 8 4.44 -10.73 5.70
C THR A 8 4.22 -9.27 5.30
N PRO A 9 4.56 -8.91 4.04
CA PRO A 9 4.40 -7.54 3.57
C PRO A 9 2.93 -7.22 3.28
N TYR A 10 2.49 -6.07 3.75
CA TYR A 10 1.23 -5.43 3.41
C TYR A 10 1.53 -4.09 2.76
N PHE A 11 0.82 -3.75 1.69
CA PHE A 11 1.01 -2.51 0.95
C PHE A 11 -0.28 -1.70 0.94
N ARG A 12 -0.14 -0.38 1.06
CA ARG A 12 -1.22 0.57 0.80
C ARG A 12 -0.95 1.31 -0.51
N ILE A 13 -1.98 1.36 -1.34
CA ILE A 13 -2.01 2.13 -2.57
C ILE A 13 -2.48 3.53 -2.19
N VAL A 14 -1.61 4.52 -2.37
CA VAL A 14 -1.83 5.90 -1.90
C VAL A 14 -1.48 6.87 -3.01
N VAL A 15 -2.19 8.00 -3.05
CA VAL A 15 -1.88 9.13 -3.93
C VAL A 15 -0.93 10.08 -3.18
N THR A 16 0.22 10.38 -3.78
CA THR A 16 1.21 11.31 -3.21
C THR A 16 2.01 12.02 -4.31
N ASP A 17 2.63 13.15 -3.97
CA ASP A 17 3.57 13.87 -4.83
C ASP A 17 4.87 13.06 -4.97
N SER A 18 5.42 12.99 -6.18
CA SER A 18 6.60 12.17 -6.51
C SER A 18 7.86 12.52 -5.73
N ARG A 19 7.98 13.75 -5.20
CA ARG A 19 9.14 14.22 -4.43
C ARG A 19 9.06 13.85 -2.94
N LYS A 20 7.92 13.34 -2.48
CA LYS A 20 7.72 12.97 -1.08
C LYS A 20 8.39 11.64 -0.77
N ALA A 21 8.87 11.51 0.47
CA ALA A 21 9.44 10.26 0.94
C ALA A 21 8.43 9.10 0.81
N ARG A 22 8.90 7.90 0.48
CA ARG A 22 8.09 6.69 0.24
C ARG A 22 7.04 6.40 1.33
N ASN A 23 7.37 6.71 2.59
CA ASN A 23 6.48 6.50 3.75
C ASN A 23 6.07 7.83 4.41
N GLY A 24 6.11 8.94 3.68
CA GLY A 24 5.71 10.26 4.16
C GLY A 24 4.20 10.45 4.19
N LEU A 25 3.78 11.70 4.37
CA LEU A 25 2.37 12.10 4.35
C LEU A 25 1.75 11.80 2.97
N SER A 26 0.69 10.99 2.96
CA SER A 26 -0.14 10.74 1.78
C SER A 26 -1.28 11.75 1.70
N ILE A 27 -1.73 12.07 0.49
CA ILE A 27 -2.92 12.90 0.26
C ILE A 27 -4.16 12.05 0.54
N GLU A 28 -4.22 10.86 -0.08
CA GLU A 28 -5.36 9.95 -0.01
C GLU A 28 -4.91 8.48 -0.09
N GLU A 29 -5.64 7.59 0.58
CA GLU A 29 -5.49 6.14 0.47
C GLU A 29 -6.58 5.58 -0.43
N ILE A 30 -6.19 5.03 -1.58
CA ILE A 30 -7.11 4.54 -2.63
C ILE A 30 -7.25 3.02 -2.63
N GLY A 31 -6.49 2.31 -1.80
CA GLY A 31 -6.58 0.86 -1.76
C GLY A 31 -5.50 0.15 -0.95
N ARG A 32 -5.60 -1.17 -0.94
CA ARG A 32 -4.67 -2.07 -0.25
C ARG A 32 -4.27 -3.24 -1.14
N TYR A 33 -3.04 -3.71 -0.93
CA TYR A 33 -2.46 -4.84 -1.63
C TYR A 33 -1.76 -5.77 -0.63
N ALA A 34 -2.13 -7.04 -0.63
CA ALA A 34 -1.54 -8.07 0.21
C ALA A 34 -1.15 -9.30 -0.63
N PRO A 35 0.12 -9.41 -1.07
CA PRO A 35 0.59 -10.53 -1.89
C PRO A 35 0.74 -11.84 -1.10
N GLY A 36 0.76 -11.79 0.23
CA GLY A 36 0.87 -12.98 1.08
C GLY A 36 -0.45 -13.74 1.27
N GLN A 37 -1.48 -13.43 0.50
CA GLN A 37 -2.75 -14.17 0.47
C GLN A 37 -2.83 -14.95 -0.85
N GLU A 38 -3.51 -16.10 -0.82
CA GLU A 38 -3.80 -16.92 -1.99
C GLU A 38 -5.33 -16.94 -2.15
N PRO A 39 -5.91 -16.21 -3.13
CA PRO A 39 -5.28 -15.35 -4.13
C PRO A 39 -4.75 -14.01 -3.57
N SER A 40 -3.83 -13.38 -4.30
CA SER A 40 -3.29 -12.06 -3.92
C SER A 40 -4.43 -11.03 -3.80
N LEU A 41 -4.57 -10.43 -2.62
CA LEU A 41 -5.62 -9.45 -2.36
C LEU A 41 -5.23 -8.10 -2.95
N ILE A 42 -6.02 -7.61 -3.90
CA ILE A 42 -5.94 -6.25 -4.44
C ILE A 42 -7.32 -5.62 -4.31
N GLU A 43 -7.42 -4.56 -3.52
CA GLU A 43 -8.63 -3.76 -3.40
C GLU A 43 -8.29 -2.32 -3.74
N VAL A 44 -9.00 -1.77 -4.72
CA VAL A 44 -8.85 -0.39 -5.20
C VAL A 44 -10.23 0.23 -5.27
N ASN A 45 -10.39 1.40 -4.67
CA ASN A 45 -11.61 2.19 -4.80
C ASN A 45 -11.62 2.79 -6.22
N SER A 46 -12.71 2.55 -6.96
CA SER A 46 -12.90 3.04 -8.33
C SER A 46 -13.72 4.31 -8.38
#